data_AF-A0A7S2UM30-F1
#
_entry.id   AF-A0A7S2UM30-F1
#
_cell.length_a   1.000
_cell.length_b   1.000
_cell.length_c   1.000
_cell.angle_alpha   90.00
_cell.angle_beta   90.00
_cell.angle_gamma   90.00
#
_symmetry.space_group_name_H-M   'P 1'
#
loop_
_entity.id
_entity.type
_entity.pdbx_description
1 polymer ?
#
loop_
_entity_poly.entity_id
_entity_poly.type
_entity_poly.pdbx_seq_one_letter_code
_entity_poly.pdbx_strand_id
1 'polypeptide(L)'
;GNFAWGSENTTHKCRILDVTYNSSNNELVRTKTLVKSAVVQVDAAPFRAWYIQHYGKKIGIKVKNGEKVESEDITDVKRSNTLATKLKKRNAKHEVAENVDQQFSTGRLHALV
;
A
#
# COMPACT_ATOMS: atom_id res chain seq x y z
N GLY A 1 6.40 -9.02 -9.63
CA GLY A 1 7.60 -9.41 -8.86
C GLY A 1 7.24 -9.61 -7.40
N ASN A 2 8.23 -9.84 -6.55
CA ASN A 2 8.07 -9.84 -5.11
C ASN A 2 8.55 -8.47 -4.58
N PHE A 3 7.67 -7.71 -3.94
CA PHE A 3 7.97 -6.34 -3.49
C PHE A 3 7.80 -6.23 -1.99
N ALA A 4 8.66 -5.45 -1.35
CA ALA A 4 8.67 -5.25 0.09
C ALA A 4 8.16 -3.85 0.46
N TRP A 5 7.32 -3.78 1.49
CA TRP A 5 6.96 -2.54 2.17
C TRP A 5 7.83 -2.40 3.42
N GLY A 6 8.89 -1.61 3.30
CA GLY A 6 9.97 -1.55 4.29
C GLY A 6 9.55 -1.08 5.70
N SER A 7 8.68 -0.07 5.81
CA SER A 7 8.23 0.43 7.12
C SER A 7 7.39 -0.60 7.90
N GLU A 8 6.69 -1.46 7.17
CA GLU A 8 5.81 -2.50 7.72
C GLU A 8 6.48 -3.88 7.78
N ASN A 9 7.71 -4.00 7.25
CA ASN A 9 8.48 -5.23 7.16
C ASN A 9 7.66 -6.42 6.61
N THR A 10 6.92 -6.18 5.53
CA THR A 10 6.14 -7.22 4.83
C THR A 10 6.48 -7.25 3.35
N THR A 11 6.39 -8.43 2.75
CA THR A 11 6.73 -8.65 1.35
C THR A 11 5.62 -9.45 0.67
N HIS A 12 5.15 -8.97 -0.48
CA HIS A 12 4.09 -9.63 -1.22
C HIS A 12 4.38 -9.69 -2.72
N LYS A 13 3.92 -10.78 -3.32
CA LYS A 13 3.91 -10.94 -4.78
C LYS A 13 2.86 -10.00 -5.37
N CYS A 14 3.33 -9.04 -6.16
CA CYS A 14 2.47 -8.05 -6.82
C CYS A 14 2.73 -8.03 -8.33
N ARG A 15 1.69 -7.69 -9.10
CA ARG A 15 1.81 -7.49 -10.54
C ARG A 15 2.49 -6.15 -10.82
N ILE A 16 3.45 -6.13 -11.73
CA ILE A 16 4.00 -4.89 -12.27
C ILE A 16 3.02 -4.37 -13.32
N LEU A 17 2.60 -3.12 -13.19
CA LEU A 17 1.64 -2.47 -14.06
C LEU A 17 2.34 -1.68 -15.16
N ASP A 18 3.31 -0.85 -14.77
CA ASP A 18 3.97 0.06 -15.70
C ASP A 18 5.40 0.44 -15.23
N VAL A 19 6.25 0.88 -16.17
CA VAL A 19 7.54 1.52 -15.89
C VAL A 19 7.35 3.03 -16.04
N THR A 20 7.60 3.79 -14.96
CA THR A 20 7.33 5.23 -14.92
C THR A 20 8.58 6.08 -15.00
N TYR A 21 9.72 5.58 -14.52
CA TYR A 21 10.97 6.35 -14.55
C TYR A 21 12.20 5.43 -14.58
N ASN A 22 13.24 5.90 -15.26
CA ASN A 22 14.56 5.30 -15.26
C ASN A 22 15.61 6.42 -15.20
N SER A 23 16.62 6.27 -14.35
CA SER A 23 17.66 7.28 -14.17
C SER A 23 18.67 7.35 -15.30
N SER A 24 18.85 6.29 -16.08
CA SER A 24 19.90 6.18 -17.09
C SER A 24 19.43 6.55 -18.49
N ASN A 25 18.21 6.15 -18.87
CA ASN A 25 17.71 6.36 -20.22
C ASN A 25 16.18 6.40 -20.28
N ASN A 26 15.64 7.49 -20.84
CA ASN A 26 14.19 7.68 -21.03
C ASN A 26 13.58 6.70 -22.04
N GLU A 27 14.35 6.18 -23.00
CA GLU A 27 13.85 5.18 -23.94
C GLU A 27 13.38 3.90 -23.23
N LEU A 28 14.02 3.53 -22.10
CA LEU A 28 13.62 2.37 -21.31
C LEU A 28 12.24 2.55 -20.66
N VAL A 29 11.84 3.80 -20.39
CA VAL A 29 10.50 4.14 -19.92
C VAL A 29 9.50 4.03 -21.07
N ARG A 30 9.89 4.45 -22.28
CA ARG A 30 9.03 4.36 -23.48
C ARG A 30 8.79 2.92 -23.92
N THR A 31 9.80 2.07 -23.86
CA THR A 31 9.74 0.64 -24.26
C THR A 31 9.28 -0.29 -23.13
N LYS A 32 9.03 0.25 -21.93
CA LYS A 32 8.63 -0.53 -20.74
C LYS A 32 9.64 -1.62 -20.38
N THR A 33 10.92 -1.33 -20.56
CA THR A 33 12.01 -2.26 -20.27
C THR A 33 12.32 -2.27 -18.78
N LEU A 34 12.31 -3.47 -18.18
CA LEU A 34 12.65 -3.65 -16.76
C LEU A 34 14.15 -3.78 -16.59
N VAL A 35 14.74 -2.87 -15.83
CA VAL A 35 16.15 -2.89 -15.42
C VAL A 35 16.23 -2.59 -13.92
N LYS A 36 17.40 -2.87 -13.33
CA LYS A 36 17.67 -2.54 -11.92
C LYS A 36 17.46 -1.05 -11.66
N SER A 37 16.82 -0.72 -10.54
CA SER A 37 16.51 0.64 -10.10
C SER A 37 15.54 1.41 -11.01
N ALA A 38 14.84 0.72 -11.92
CA ALA A 38 13.69 1.31 -12.59
C ALA A 38 12.57 1.57 -11.56
N VAL A 39 11.93 2.74 -11.64
CA VAL A 39 10.72 3.03 -10.86
C VAL A 39 9.54 2.47 -11.63
N VAL A 40 8.76 1.62 -10.97
CA VAL A 40 7.62 0.92 -11.53
C VAL A 40 6.36 1.17 -10.72
N GLN A 41 5.21 1.13 -11.39
CA GLN A 41 3.91 1.03 -10.74
C GLN A 41 3.59 -0.44 -10.47
N VAL A 42 3.20 -0.77 -9.26
CA VAL A 42 2.76 -2.11 -8.84
C VAL A 42 1.34 -2.08 -8.30
N ASP A 43 0.65 -3.20 -8.42
CA ASP A 43 -0.68 -3.39 -7.85
C ASP A 43 -0.65 -3.31 -6.31
N ALA A 44 -1.51 -2.47 -5.73
CA ALA A 44 -1.61 -2.27 -4.29
C ALA A 44 -2.47 -3.34 -3.57
N ALA A 45 -3.26 -4.13 -4.30
CA ALA A 45 -4.25 -5.05 -3.71
C ALA A 45 -3.66 -6.06 -2.70
N PRO A 46 -2.51 -6.71 -2.95
CA PRO A 46 -1.92 -7.65 -1.99
C PRO A 46 -1.57 -6.98 -0.64
N PHE A 47 -0.98 -5.78 -0.68
CA PHE A 47 -0.64 -5.02 0.52
C PHE A 47 -1.88 -4.51 1.24
N ARG A 48 -2.92 -4.09 0.50
CA ARG A 48 -4.21 -3.67 1.10
C ARG A 48 -4.88 -4.82 1.85
N ALA A 49 -4.91 -6.02 1.26
CA ALA A 49 -5.47 -7.20 1.89
C ALA A 49 -4.70 -7.56 3.18
N TRP A 50 -3.37 -7.52 3.13
CA TRP A 50 -2.54 -7.70 4.32
C TRP A 50 -2.80 -6.64 5.39
N TYR A 51 -2.89 -5.36 5.02
CA TYR A 51 -3.11 -4.25 5.96
C TYR A 51 -4.44 -4.42 6.71
N ILE A 52 -5.50 -4.81 5.99
CA ILE A 52 -6.82 -5.12 6.57
C ILE A 52 -6.71 -6.27 7.58
N GLN A 53 -6.00 -7.34 7.26
CA GLN A 53 -5.82 -8.47 8.17
C GLN A 53 -4.94 -8.13 9.36
N HIS A 54 -3.89 -7.32 9.15
CA HIS A 54 -2.90 -7.02 10.16
C HIS A 54 -3.41 -5.98 11.16
N TYR A 55 -3.96 -4.87 10.68
CA TYR A 55 -4.38 -3.72 11.49
C TYR A 55 -5.89 -3.66 11.74
N GLY A 56 -6.67 -4.45 11.00
CA GLY A 56 -8.12 -4.46 11.14
C GLY A 56 -8.78 -3.15 10.68
N LYS A 57 -8.05 -2.36 9.88
CA LYS A 57 -8.44 -1.05 9.33
C LYS A 57 -8.32 -1.07 7.80
N LYS A 58 -9.08 -0.20 7.14
CA LYS A 58 -8.91 0.11 5.71
C LYS A 58 -7.78 1.12 5.53
N ILE A 59 -7.11 1.06 4.39
CA ILE A 59 -6.05 1.99 3.94
C ILE A 59 -6.43 2.55 2.57
N GLY A 60 -5.91 3.73 2.23
CA GLY A 60 -6.13 4.40 0.96
C GLY A 60 -7.59 4.78 0.73
N ILE A 61 -8.24 5.32 1.75
CA ILE A 61 -9.61 5.80 1.62
C ILE A 61 -9.58 7.08 0.81
N LYS A 62 -10.43 7.17 -0.21
CA LYS A 62 -10.53 8.39 -1.01
C LYS A 62 -11.02 9.53 -0.12
N VAL A 63 -10.32 10.66 -0.21
CA VAL A 63 -10.70 11.91 0.44
C VAL A 63 -11.43 12.77 -0.59
N LYS A 64 -12.62 13.26 -0.24
CA LYS A 64 -13.38 14.26 -1.02
C LYS A 64 -13.66 15.45 -0.12
N ASN A 65 -13.38 16.68 -0.59
CA ASN A 65 -13.57 17.92 0.17
C ASN A 65 -12.91 17.92 1.56
N GLY A 66 -11.75 17.26 1.70
CA GLY A 66 -11.04 17.16 2.98
C GLY A 66 -11.58 16.09 3.95
N GLU A 67 -12.63 15.35 3.56
CA GLU A 67 -13.22 14.31 4.39
C GLU A 67 -13.09 12.92 3.75
N LYS A 68 -12.85 11.89 4.58
CA LYS A 68 -12.74 10.50 4.14
C LYS A 68 -14.14 10.00 3.76
N VAL A 69 -14.28 9.47 2.54
CA VAL A 69 -15.57 9.00 2.00
C VAL A 69 -16.09 7.75 2.75
N GLU A 70 -15.20 7.01 3.41
CA GLU A 70 -15.54 5.85 4.23
C GLU A 70 -14.75 5.87 5.56
N SER A 71 -15.25 5.13 6.55
CA SER A 71 -14.53 4.91 7.81
C SER A 71 -13.31 3.99 7.62
N GLU A 72 -12.22 4.31 8.31
CA GLU A 72 -11.05 3.42 8.41
C GLU A 72 -11.35 2.15 9.19
N ASP A 73 -12.17 2.26 10.23
CA ASP A 73 -12.47 1.14 11.08
C ASP A 73 -13.47 0.20 10.40
N ILE A 74 -13.15 -1.09 10.47
CA ILE A 74 -14.02 -2.17 10.03
C ILE A 74 -14.90 -2.55 11.21
N THR A 75 -16.08 -1.95 11.29
CA THR A 75 -17.05 -2.12 12.38
C THR A 75 -17.85 -3.42 12.30
N ASP A 76 -17.89 -4.03 11.13
CA ASP A 76 -18.86 -5.10 10.83
C ASP A 76 -18.41 -6.49 11.28
N VAL A 77 -17.20 -6.61 11.83
CA VAL A 77 -16.62 -7.89 12.24
C VAL A 77 -16.58 -7.97 13.77
N LYS A 78 -17.42 -8.84 14.35
CA LYS A 78 -17.28 -9.22 15.76
C LYS A 78 -15.92 -9.89 15.97
N ARG A 79 -15.08 -9.27 16.79
CA ARG A 79 -13.74 -9.75 17.14
C ARG A 79 -13.73 -10.20 18.60
N SER A 80 -12.93 -11.21 18.93
CA SER A 80 -12.71 -11.61 20.32
C SER A 80 -12.00 -10.49 21.10
N ASN A 81 -12.22 -10.44 22.42
CA ASN A 81 -11.62 -9.42 23.29
C ASN A 81 -10.08 -9.41 23.19
N THR A 82 -9.46 -10.58 23.08
CA THR A 82 -8.00 -10.71 22.92
C THR A 82 -7.51 -10.09 21.61
N LEU A 83 -8.22 -10.34 20.50
CA LEU A 83 -7.88 -9.76 19.20
C LEU A 83 -8.09 -8.24 19.20
N ALA A 84 -9.17 -7.75 19.81
CA ALA A 84 -9.42 -6.32 19.95
C ALA A 84 -8.31 -5.61 20.73
N THR A 85 -7.85 -6.19 21.85
CA THR A 85 -6.71 -5.66 22.62
C THR A 85 -5.41 -5.68 21.82
N LYS A 86 -5.14 -6.77 21.06
CA LYS A 86 -3.96 -6.87 20.19
C LYS A 86 -3.95 -5.78 19.11
N LEU A 87 -5.09 -5.54 18.47
CA LEU A 87 -5.25 -4.52 17.43
C LEU A 87 -5.10 -3.12 18.02
N LYS A 88 -5.71 -2.83 19.18
CA LYS A 88 -5.55 -1.56 19.89
C LYS A 88 -4.09 -1.28 20.22
N LYS A 89 -3.37 -2.25 20.80
CA LYS A 89 -1.95 -2.11 21.12
C LYS A 89 -1.11 -1.83 19.88
N ARG A 90 -1.41 -2.51 18.77
CA ARG A 90 -0.70 -2.32 17.51
C ARG A 90 -0.97 -0.95 16.89
N ASN A 91 -2.24 -0.50 16.91
CA ASN A 91 -2.66 0.76 16.31
C ASN A 91 -2.25 2.01 17.11
N ALA A 92 -1.82 1.87 18.37
CA ALA A 92 -1.58 3.00 19.28
C ALA A 92 -0.47 3.97 18.81
N LYS A 93 0.51 3.50 18.03
CA LYS A 93 1.61 4.33 17.48
C LYS A 93 1.80 4.10 15.98
N HIS A 94 0.79 3.53 15.32
CA HIS A 94 0.88 3.19 13.92
C HIS A 94 0.34 4.34 13.08
N GLU A 95 1.16 4.84 12.17
CA GLU A 95 0.80 5.87 11.21
C GLU A 95 1.41 5.51 9.86
N VAL A 96 0.64 5.74 8.80
CA VAL A 96 1.08 5.57 7.42
C VAL A 96 1.35 6.95 6.85
N ALA A 97 2.50 7.11 6.19
CA ALA A 97 2.85 8.36 5.53
C ALA A 97 1.79 8.76 4.49
N GLU A 98 1.42 10.05 4.46
CA GLU A 98 0.32 10.55 3.64
C GLU A 98 0.51 10.22 2.14
N ASN A 99 1.73 10.35 1.62
CA ASN A 99 2.05 10.02 0.24
C ASN A 99 1.83 8.52 -0.10
N VAL A 100 2.01 7.63 0.88
CA VAL A 100 1.75 6.19 0.72
C VAL A 100 0.25 5.92 0.75
N ASP A 101 -0.48 6.53 1.69
CA ASP A 101 -1.94 6.40 1.77
C ASP A 101 -2.64 6.91 0.50
N GLN A 102 -2.20 8.05 -0.03
CA GLN A 102 -2.68 8.58 -1.30
C GLN A 102 -2.44 7.59 -2.46
N GLN A 103 -1.28 6.94 -2.53
CA GLN A 103 -1.02 5.90 -3.54
C GLN A 103 -1.97 4.70 -3.39
N PHE A 104 -2.24 4.25 -2.16
CA PHE A 104 -3.23 3.20 -1.92
C PHE A 104 -4.64 3.59 -2.43
N SER A 105 -5.02 4.86 -2.38
CA SER A 105 -6.31 5.33 -2.91
C SER A 105 -6.46 5.18 -4.43
N THR A 106 -5.34 5.22 -5.16
CA THR A 106 -5.29 5.02 -6.61
C THR A 106 -5.25 3.54 -7.00
N GLY A 107 -4.94 2.64 -6.04
CA GLY A 107 -4.73 1.22 -6.28
C GLY A 107 -3.37 0.89 -6.89
N ARG A 108 -2.46 1.86 -7.00
CA ARG A 108 -1.12 1.69 -7.58
C ARG A 108 -0.06 2.25 -6.62
N LEU A 109 0.97 1.46 -6.34
CA LEU A 109 2.12 1.88 -5.54
C LEU A 109 3.33 2.08 -6.45
N HIS A 110 4.20 3.03 -6.12
CA HIS A 110 5.51 3.14 -6.74
C HIS A 110 6.52 2.28 -6.00
N ALA A 111 7.31 1.53 -6.76
CA ALA A 111 8.35 0.67 -6.24
C ALA A 111 9.60 0.76 -7.10
N LEU A 112 10.74 0.39 -6.53
CA LEU A 112 11.98 0.18 -7.26
C LEU A 112 12.14 -1.32 -7.54
N VAL A 113 12.69 -1.63 -8.72
CA VAL A 113 13.08 -2.98 -9.13
C VAL A 113 14.51 -3.29 -8.72
#